data_AF-A0A6G3XUH2-F1
#
_entry.id   AF-A0A6G3XUH2-F1
#
_cell.length_a   1.000
_cell.length_b   1.000
_cell.length_c   1.000
_cell.angle_alpha   90.00
_cell.angle_beta   90.00
_cell.angle_gamma   90.00
#
_symmetry.space_group_name_H-M   'P 1'
#
loop_
_entity.id
_entity.type
_entity.pdbx_description
1 polymer ?
#
loop_
_entity_poly.entity_id
_entity_poly.type
_entity_poly.pdbx_seq_one_letter_code
_entity_poly.pdbx_strand_id
1 'polypeptide(L)'
;YDMRVSASDMLLIDRYPPFALTPPADYPVRIEVRPTPLNRLAVLFRFFLMIPAAIVQSLAVYGWWALAFVWWLITLCLGRMPRPLFEATAATLRYRMRFSAYVMMLTPAYP
;
A
#
# COMPACT_ATOMS: atom_id res chain seq x y z
N TYR A 1 -10.01 -1.47 4.84
CA TYR A 1 -10.36 -0.06 5.09
C TYR A 1 -9.11 0.82 4.98
N ASP A 2 -8.09 0.59 5.80
CA ASP A 2 -6.80 1.34 5.84
C ASP A 2 -6.21 1.69 4.45
N MET A 3 -6.11 0.70 3.56
CA MET A 3 -5.55 0.91 2.22
C MET A 3 -6.32 1.90 1.36
N ARG A 4 -7.65 2.01 1.51
CA ARG A 4 -8.47 2.95 0.74
C ARG A 4 -8.31 4.37 1.27
N VAL A 5 -8.17 4.52 2.59
CA VAL A 5 -7.84 5.79 3.23
C VAL A 5 -6.46 6.24 2.77
N SER A 6 -5.46 5.36 2.86
CA SER A 6 -4.10 5.66 2.38
C SER A 6 -4.07 6.05 0.89
N ALA A 7 -4.87 5.39 0.04
CA ALA A 7 -4.97 5.78 -1.37
C ALA A 7 -5.55 7.19 -1.56
N SER A 8 -6.49 7.60 -0.71
CA SER A 8 -7.09 8.94 -0.77
C SER A 8 -6.13 10.00 -0.25
N ASP A 9 -5.46 9.72 0.87
CA ASP A 9 -4.44 10.60 1.46
C ASP A 9 -3.24 10.82 0.52
N MET A 10 -2.89 9.79 -0.26
CA MET A 10 -1.83 9.85 -1.28
C MET A 10 -2.33 10.42 -2.62
N LEU A 11 -3.56 10.92 -2.68
CA LEU A 11 -4.18 11.52 -3.88
C LEU A 11 -4.22 10.58 -5.09
N LEU A 12 -4.26 9.26 -4.86
CA LEU A 12 -4.48 8.27 -5.93
C LEU A 12 -5.93 8.30 -6.44
N ILE A 13 -6.85 8.67 -5.55
CA ILE A 13 -8.28 8.72 -5.80
C ILE A 13 -8.86 9.98 -5.17
N ASP A 14 -9.76 10.64 -5.90
CA ASP A 14 -10.44 11.84 -5.40
C ASP A 14 -11.65 11.51 -4.51
N ARG A 15 -12.11 10.25 -4.53
CA ARG A 15 -13.29 9.80 -3.80
C ARG A 15 -12.91 9.27 -2.42
N TYR A 16 -13.45 9.90 -1.38
CA TYR A 16 -13.28 9.45 0.01
C TYR A 16 -13.93 8.05 0.23
N PRO A 17 -13.26 7.13 0.95
CA PRO A 17 -13.77 5.78 1.16
C PRO A 17 -14.97 5.77 2.11
N PRO A 18 -16.02 5.00 1.81
CA PRO A 18 -17.11 4.80 2.75
C PRO A 18 -16.62 3.98 3.96
N PHE A 19 -17.16 4.28 5.15
CA PHE A 19 -17.00 3.47 6.37
C PHE A 19 -17.76 2.14 6.27
N ALA A 20 -17.39 1.30 5.31
CA ALA A 20 -17.98 0.00 5.07
C ALA A 20 -16.89 -1.07 4.96
N LEU A 21 -17.12 -2.22 5.59
CA LEU A 21 -16.25 -3.39 5.47
C LEU A 21 -16.17 -3.87 4.01
N THR A 22 -17.32 -3.87 3.34
CA THR A 22 -17.47 -4.20 1.92
C THR A 22 -17.84 -2.93 1.15
N PRO A 23 -16.98 -2.43 0.24
CA PRO A 23 -17.30 -1.27 -0.57
C PRO A 23 -18.29 -1.65 -1.70
N PRO A 24 -18.89 -0.65 -2.35
CA PRO A 24 -19.57 -0.85 -3.63
C PRO A 24 -18.64 -1.52 -4.64
N ALA A 25 -19.22 -2.35 -5.53
CA ALA A 25 -18.47 -3.07 -6.55
C ALA A 25 -17.61 -2.12 -7.41
N ASP A 26 -18.08 -0.90 -7.69
CA ASP A 26 -17.40 0.06 -8.56
C ASP A 26 -16.27 0.88 -7.89
N TYR A 27 -15.87 0.55 -6.65
CA TYR A 27 -14.79 1.28 -6.00
C TYR A 27 -13.42 0.93 -6.61
N PRO A 28 -12.58 1.92 -6.97
CA PRO A 28 -11.34 1.69 -7.73
C PRO A 28 -10.28 0.90 -6.96
N VAL A 29 -10.25 1.00 -5.63
CA VAL A 29 -9.28 0.29 -4.78
C VAL A 29 -9.91 -0.99 -4.21
N ARG A 30 -9.54 -2.13 -4.80
CA ARG A 30 -9.96 -3.47 -4.38
C ARG A 30 -8.78 -4.30 -3.90
N ILE A 31 -9.04 -5.12 -2.90
CA ILE A 31 -8.05 -6.01 -2.27
C ILE A 31 -8.71 -7.37 -2.18
N GLU A 32 -8.12 -8.34 -2.85
CA GLU A 32 -8.51 -9.74 -2.76
C GLU A 32 -7.38 -10.52 -2.11
N VAL A 33 -7.63 -11.05 -0.92
CA VAL A 33 -6.71 -11.96 -0.23
C VAL A 33 -7.40 -13.30 -0.11
N ARG A 34 -6.76 -14.35 -0.65
CA ARG A 34 -7.25 -15.72 -0.56
C ARG A 34 -6.61 -16.42 0.64
N PRO A 35 -7.40 -17.04 1.54
CA PRO A 35 -6.84 -17.82 2.64
C PRO A 35 -5.97 -18.94 2.09
N THR A 36 -4.74 -19.03 2.60
CA THR A 36 -3.79 -20.12 2.29
C THR A 36 -3.45 -20.81 3.61
N PRO A 37 -3.24 -22.14 3.66
CA PRO A 37 -2.79 -22.79 4.89
C PRO A 37 -1.41 -22.24 5.32
N LEU A 38 -1.27 -21.89 6.61
CA LEU A 38 -0.03 -21.41 7.20
C LEU A 38 0.69 -22.52 7.96
N ASN A 39 1.98 -22.70 7.69
CA ASN A 39 2.83 -23.63 8.44
C ASN A 39 3.41 -22.93 9.69
N ARG A 40 3.20 -23.51 10.88
CA ARG A 40 3.60 -22.94 12.18
C ARG A 40 5.11 -22.72 12.32
N LEU A 41 5.92 -23.58 11.70
CA LEU A 41 7.38 -23.43 11.69
C LEU A 41 7.83 -22.33 10.71
N ALA A 42 7.13 -22.19 9.58
CA ALA A 42 7.41 -21.11 8.63
C ALA A 42 7.15 -19.73 9.27
N VAL A 43 6.18 -19.62 10.18
CA VAL A 43 5.91 -18.40 10.97
C VAL A 43 7.12 -17.98 11.82
N LEU A 44 7.81 -18.93 12.45
CA LEU A 44 8.97 -18.63 13.29
C LEU A 44 10.12 -18.04 12.45
N PHE A 45 10.45 -18.66 11.32
CA PHE A 45 11.47 -18.15 10.39
C PHE A 45 11.04 -16.86 9.69
N ARG A 46 9.74 -16.63 9.57
CA ARG A 46 9.15 -15.43 8.99
C ARG A 46 9.59 -14.16 9.70
N PHE A 47 9.81 -14.23 11.01
CA PHE A 47 10.25 -13.09 11.81
C PHE A 47 11.58 -12.52 11.28
N PHE A 48 12.50 -13.39 10.87
CA PHE A 48 13.78 -12.96 10.31
C PHE A 48 13.61 -12.33 8.91
N LEU A 49 12.77 -12.94 8.05
CA LEU A 49 12.42 -12.38 6.74
C LEU A 49 11.60 -11.08 6.82
N MET A 50 10.93 -10.83 7.94
CA MET A 50 10.16 -9.61 8.15
C MET A 50 11.07 -8.39 8.30
N ILE A 51 12.29 -8.55 8.80
CA ILE A 51 13.23 -7.45 9.03
C ILE A 51 13.67 -6.79 7.70
N PRO A 52 14.17 -7.53 6.69
CA PRO A 52 14.49 -6.93 5.38
C PRO A 52 13.28 -6.26 4.72
N ALA A 53 12.12 -6.92 4.75
CA ALA A 53 10.90 -6.36 4.19
C ALA A 53 10.46 -5.07 4.91
N ALA A 54 10.64 -5.00 6.23
CA ALA A 54 10.35 -3.81 7.02
C ALA A 54 11.27 -2.63 6.66
N ILE A 55 12.55 -2.90 6.39
CA ILE A 55 13.50 -1.86 5.97
C ILE A 55 13.10 -1.28 4.62
N VAL A 56 12.83 -2.14 3.63
CA VAL A 56 12.39 -1.71 2.29
C VAL A 56 11.06 -0.95 2.37
N GLN A 57 10.12 -1.45 3.17
CA GLN A 57 8.83 -0.81 3.40
C GLN A 57 9.00 0.59 4.00
N SER A 58 9.85 0.70 5.03
CA SER A 58 10.12 1.95 5.71
C SER A 58 10.74 2.96 4.75
N LEU A 59 11.75 2.54 3.98
CA LEU A 59 12.41 3.39 3.00
C LEU A 59 11.43 3.89 1.94
N ALA A 60 10.54 3.02 1.43
CA ALA A 60 9.54 3.40 0.44
C ALA A 60 8.53 4.43 1.00
N VAL A 61 8.06 4.25 2.23
CA VAL A 61 7.10 5.17 2.88
C VAL A 61 7.75 6.50 3.22
N TYR A 62 8.93 6.49 3.84
CA TYR A 62 9.64 7.72 4.19
C TYR A 62 10.13 8.48 2.96
N GLY A 63 10.61 7.76 1.93
CA GLY A 63 10.97 8.35 0.64
C GLY A 63 9.76 8.98 -0.05
N TRP A 64 8.60 8.31 0.00
CA TRP A 64 7.35 8.89 -0.48
C TRP A 64 6.99 10.18 0.28
N TRP A 65 7.03 10.17 1.61
CA TRP A 65 6.74 11.35 2.42
C TRP A 65 7.69 12.53 2.15
N ALA A 66 8.99 12.25 1.99
CA ALA A 66 9.98 13.28 1.66
C ALA A 66 9.69 13.93 0.29
N LEU A 67 9.24 13.14 -0.68
CA LEU A 67 8.91 13.61 -2.03
C LEU A 67 7.49 14.16 -2.15
N ALA A 68 6.61 13.91 -1.17
CA ALA A 68 5.21 14.31 -1.21
C ALA A 68 5.03 15.82 -1.41
N PHE A 69 5.86 16.64 -0.77
CA PHE A 69 5.82 18.10 -0.95
C PHE A 69 6.19 18.52 -2.37
N VAL A 70 7.23 17.91 -2.94
CA VAL A 70 7.67 18.16 -4.33
C VAL A 70 6.58 17.73 -5.31
N TRP A 71 5.99 16.57 -5.08
CA TRP A 71 4.91 16.03 -5.90
C TRP A 71 3.65 16.88 -5.85
N TRP A 72 3.26 17.36 -4.67
CA TRP A 72 2.17 18.31 -4.51
C TRP A 72 2.41 19.60 -5.30
N LEU A 73 3.64 20.13 -5.30
CA LEU A 73 3.98 21.30 -6.09
C LEU A 73 3.90 21.00 -7.61
N ILE A 74 4.39 19.84 -8.04
CA ILE A 74 4.33 19.40 -9.43
C ILE A 74 2.87 19.26 -9.90
N THR A 75 2.00 18.65 -9.09
CA THR A 75 0.58 18.50 -9.45
C THR A 75 -0.14 19.85 -9.51
N LEU A 76 0.21 20.78 -8.61
CA LEU A 76 -0.35 22.13 -8.59
C LEU A 76 0.06 22.94 -9.82
N CYS A 77 1.32 22.84 -10.27
CA CYS A 77 1.79 23.49 -11.48
C CYS A 77 1.23 22.87 -12.77
N LEU A 78 1.13 21.54 -12.82
CA LEU A 78 0.72 20.81 -14.03
C LEU A 78 -0.80 20.70 -14.17
N GLY A 79 -1.56 20.95 -13.09
CA GLY A 79 -3.02 20.78 -13.00
C GLY A 79 -3.49 19.33 -13.14
N ARG A 80 -2.57 18.36 -13.20
CA ARG A 80 -2.83 16.94 -13.37
C ARG A 80 -1.70 16.10 -12.79
N MET A 81 -2.01 14.92 -12.29
CA MET A 81 -1.00 13.99 -11.79
C MET A 81 -0.21 13.37 -12.96
N PRO A 82 1.12 13.58 -13.06
CA PRO A 82 1.90 12.97 -14.12
C PRO A 82 1.93 11.44 -13.92
N ARG A 83 1.80 10.68 -15.02
CA ARG A 83 1.73 9.20 -14.99
C ARG A 83 2.85 8.53 -14.16
N PRO A 84 4.12 8.93 -14.28
CA PRO A 84 5.20 8.29 -13.51
C PRO A 84 5.03 8.42 -12.00
N LEU A 85 4.49 9.56 -11.56
CA LEU A 85 4.25 9.85 -10.15
C LEU A 85 3.09 9.00 -9.64
N PHE A 86 2.00 8.92 -10.39
CA PHE A 86 0.89 8.01 -10.08
C PHE A 86 1.34 6.55 -9.97
N GLU A 87 2.16 6.08 -10.92
CA GLU A 87 2.69 4.71 -10.91
C GLU A 87 3.60 4.44 -9.72
N ALA A 88 4.50 5.37 -9.39
CA ALA A 88 5.36 5.28 -8.21
C ALA A 88 4.54 5.22 -6.91
N THR A 89 3.52 6.08 -6.80
CA THR A 89 2.61 6.09 -5.65
C THR A 89 1.88 4.76 -5.50
N ALA A 90 1.30 4.29 -6.60
CA ALA A 90 0.55 3.05 -6.64
C ALA A 90 1.44 1.84 -6.32
N ALA A 91 2.71 1.85 -6.74
CA ALA A 91 3.68 0.82 -6.43
C ALA A 91 4.03 0.80 -4.93
N THR A 92 4.32 1.96 -4.34
CA THR A 92 4.58 2.10 -2.89
C THR A 92 3.39 1.61 -2.07
N LEU A 93 2.18 1.99 -2.44
CA LEU A 93 0.96 1.57 -1.77
C LEU A 93 0.73 0.06 -1.92
N ARG A 94 0.94 -0.52 -3.12
CA ARG A 94 0.86 -1.98 -3.33
C ARG A 94 1.86 -2.75 -2.47
N TYR A 95 3.09 -2.27 -2.39
CA TYR A 95 4.13 -2.88 -1.55
C TYR A 95 3.73 -2.82 -0.07
N ARG A 96 3.23 -1.67 0.40
CA ARG A 96 2.68 -1.51 1.76
C ARG A 96 1.59 -2.51 2.09
N MET A 97 0.66 -2.75 1.17
CA MET A 97 -0.39 -3.74 1.37
C MET A 97 0.17 -5.14 1.55
N ARG A 98 1.07 -5.55 0.65
CA ARG A 98 1.66 -6.89 0.68
C ARG A 98 2.44 -7.11 1.96
N PHE A 99 3.22 -6.11 2.38
CA PHE A 99 3.95 -6.16 3.63
C PHE A 99 3.01 -6.24 4.84
N SER A 100 1.97 -5.40 4.90
CA SER A 100 0.97 -5.47 5.98
C SER A 100 0.27 -6.82 6.04
N ALA A 101 -0.14 -7.37 4.89
CA ALA A 101 -0.71 -8.71 4.79
C ALA A 101 0.27 -9.82 5.21
N TYR A 102 1.56 -9.62 4.94
CA TYR A 102 2.64 -10.52 5.36
C TYR A 102 2.79 -10.52 6.90
N VAL A 103 2.84 -9.33 7.49
CA VAL A 103 2.98 -9.12 8.95
C VAL A 103 1.73 -9.60 9.70
N MET A 104 0.54 -9.29 9.20
CA MET A 104 -0.73 -9.76 9.77
C MET A 104 -1.04 -11.23 9.45
N MET A 105 -0.12 -11.93 8.78
CA MET A 105 -0.22 -13.37 8.49
C MET A 105 -1.43 -13.75 7.61
N LEU A 106 -1.95 -12.80 6.83
CA LEU A 106 -3.07 -13.00 5.92
C LEU A 106 -2.67 -13.76 4.65
N THR A 107 -1.39 -13.68 4.28
CA THR A 107 -0.79 -14.41 3.16
C THR A 107 0.60 -14.91 3.57
N PRO A 108 1.13 -16.02 3.04
CA PRO A 108 2.54 -16.39 3.19
C PRO A 108 3.46 -15.76 2.13
N ALA A 109 2.91 -15.16 1.06
CA ALA A 109 3.68 -14.63 -0.06
C ALA A 109 4.51 -13.40 0.34
N TYR A 110 5.82 -13.44 0.05
CA TYR A 110 6.74 -12.33 0.32
C TYR A 110 6.41 -11.11 -0.58
N PRO A 111 6.46 -9.88 -0.03
CA PRO A 111 6.02 -8.66 -0.72
C PRO A 111 6.84 -8.26 -1.96
#